data_AF-A0A6J2JT36-F1
#
_entry.id   AF-A0A6J2JT36-F1
#
_cell.length_a   1.000
_cell.length_b   1.000
_cell.length_c   1.000
_cell.angle_alpha   90.00
_cell.angle_beta   90.00
_cell.angle_gamma   90.00
#
_symmetry.space_group_name_H-M   'P 1'
#
loop_
_entity.id
_entity.type
_entity.pdbx_description
1 polymer ?
#
loop_
_entity_poly.entity_id
_entity_poly.type
_entity_poly.pdbx_seq_one_letter_code
_entity_poly.pdbx_strand_id
1 'polypeptide(L)'
;MVGFEHKRTTAYHPACNGMVERFHRQLKAAIVCHSTLNWTESLPLVLLGIRNTFKEDIQACPAELVYGETLRLPGELFHSSKNKTEDLTDFMTRLRSIVKDIQPQPASRHCKKTTFVFKDLATTTHVYLREDALKGALQPAYTGPHEILERNDKITQILEETRHFHLVHG
;
A
#
# COMPACT_ATOMS: atom_id res chain seq x y z
N MET A 1 -22.79 -15.31 -4.21
CA MET A 1 -22.19 -14.02 -4.61
C MET A 1 -21.92 -13.25 -3.33
N VAL A 2 -20.65 -13.09 -2.95
CA VAL A 2 -20.29 -12.38 -1.72
C VAL A 2 -20.28 -10.89 -2.06
N GLY A 3 -20.90 -10.04 -1.24
CA GLY A 3 -21.12 -8.61 -1.49
C GLY A 3 -19.86 -7.75 -1.41
N PHE A 4 -18.86 -8.03 -2.25
CA PHE A 4 -17.60 -7.28 -2.32
C PHE A 4 -17.63 -6.23 -3.43
N GLU A 5 -17.12 -5.04 -3.12
CA GLU A 5 -16.85 -3.97 -4.08
C GLU A 5 -15.37 -4.05 -4.54
N HIS A 6 -15.13 -4.22 -5.84
CA HIS A 6 -13.77 -4.25 -6.38
C HIS A 6 -13.30 -2.84 -6.74
N LYS A 7 -12.30 -2.33 -6.02
CA LYS A 7 -11.67 -1.04 -6.34
C LYS A 7 -10.38 -1.25 -7.12
N ARG A 8 -10.24 -0.57 -8.26
CA ARG A 8 -9.05 -0.64 -9.12
C ARG A 8 -8.18 0.61 -8.91
N THR A 9 -6.87 0.41 -8.93
CA THR A 9 -5.90 1.51 -8.94
C THR A 9 -5.57 1.92 -10.38
N THR A 10 -5.02 3.12 -10.55
CA THR A 10 -4.58 3.60 -11.87
C THR A 10 -3.45 2.73 -12.42
N ALA A 11 -3.44 2.55 -13.74
CA ALA A 11 -2.44 1.72 -14.41
C ALA A 11 -1.03 2.30 -14.22
N TYR A 12 -0.04 1.42 -14.03
CA TYR A 12 1.38 1.79 -13.86
C TYR A 12 1.67 2.82 -12.76
N HIS A 13 0.79 2.93 -11.76
CA HIS A 13 0.99 3.82 -10.61
C HIS A 13 1.15 3.03 -9.30
N PRO A 14 2.32 2.44 -9.06
CA PRO A 14 2.59 1.60 -7.86
C PRO A 14 2.33 2.35 -6.54
N ALA A 15 2.52 3.67 -6.54
CA ALA A 15 2.26 4.52 -5.37
C ALA A 15 0.81 4.46 -4.86
N CYS A 16 -0.18 4.13 -5.71
CA CYS A 16 -1.58 3.91 -5.27
C CYS A 16 -1.70 2.75 -4.27
N ASN A 17 -0.84 1.73 -4.37
CA ASN A 17 -0.81 0.56 -3.48
C ASN A 17 0.37 0.60 -2.50
N GLY A 18 0.90 1.79 -2.21
CA GLY A 18 2.16 1.96 -1.47
C GLY A 18 2.21 1.26 -0.10
N MET A 19 1.09 1.11 0.60
CA MET A 19 1.05 0.35 1.87
C MET A 19 1.37 -1.14 1.68
N VAL A 20 0.78 -1.76 0.67
CA VAL A 20 1.00 -3.17 0.33
C VAL A 20 2.41 -3.37 -0.19
N GLU A 21 2.91 -2.46 -1.03
CA GLU A 21 4.27 -2.52 -1.54
C GLU A 21 5.33 -2.38 -0.44
N ARG A 22 5.11 -1.48 0.53
CA ARG A 22 5.97 -1.36 1.72
C ARG A 22 5.95 -2.65 2.55
N PHE A 23 4.78 -3.25 2.74
CA PHE A 23 4.66 -4.54 3.42
C PHE A 23 5.43 -5.65 2.66
N HIS A 24 5.30 -5.73 1.34
CA HIS A 24 6.04 -6.70 0.53
C HIS A 24 7.55 -6.55 0.67
N ARG A 25 8.06 -5.32 0.78
CA ARG A 25 9.50 -5.07 1.01
C ARG A 25 9.96 -5.64 2.36
N GLN A 26 9.20 -5.41 3.43
CA GLN A 26 9.50 -5.97 4.76
C GLN A 26 9.43 -7.50 4.74
N LEU A 27 8.39 -8.07 4.10
CA LEU A 27 8.22 -9.51 3.99
C LEU A 27 9.39 -10.18 3.26
N LYS A 28 9.78 -9.63 2.11
CA LYS A 28 10.92 -10.14 1.33
C LYS A 28 12.22 -10.08 2.13
N ALA A 29 12.47 -8.98 2.85
CA ALA A 29 13.66 -8.85 3.68
C ALA A 29 13.71 -9.94 4.77
N ALA A 30 12.60 -10.17 5.46
CA ALA A 30 12.50 -11.22 6.48
C ALA A 30 12.72 -12.63 5.89
N ILE A 31 12.15 -12.93 4.72
CA ILE A 31 12.37 -14.21 4.03
C ILE A 31 13.85 -14.40 3.66
N VAL A 32 14.50 -13.36 3.11
CA VAL A 32 15.92 -13.41 2.74
C VAL A 32 16.80 -13.67 3.97
N CYS A 33 16.48 -13.09 5.13
CA CYS A 33 17.22 -13.38 6.37
C CYS A 33 17.15 -14.85 6.80
N HIS A 34 16.08 -15.56 6.45
CA HIS A 34 15.90 -16.97 6.80
C HIS A 34 16.58 -17.97 5.84
N SER A 35 17.28 -17.51 4.78
CA SER A 35 18.22 -18.24 3.88
C SER A 35 17.98 -19.74 3.63
N THR A 36 16.72 -20.19 3.61
CA THR A 36 16.33 -21.60 3.48
C THR A 36 15.81 -21.85 2.07
N LEU A 37 16.18 -23.00 1.48
CA LEU A 37 15.68 -23.42 0.16
C LEU A 37 14.13 -23.53 0.14
N ASN A 38 13.53 -23.85 1.30
CA ASN A 38 12.09 -23.97 1.50
C ASN A 38 11.51 -22.75 2.25
N TRP A 39 11.58 -21.57 1.66
CA TRP A 39 11.05 -20.32 2.25
C TRP A 39 9.56 -20.39 2.64
N THR A 40 8.79 -21.30 2.04
CA THR A 40 7.39 -21.55 2.39
C THR A 40 7.20 -22.12 3.80
N GLU A 41 8.16 -22.89 4.30
CA GLU A 41 8.12 -23.45 5.66
C GLU A 41 8.39 -22.39 6.73
N SER A 42 9.23 -21.39 6.43
CA SER A 42 9.50 -20.27 7.34
C SER A 42 8.44 -19.17 7.27
N LEU A 43 7.58 -19.18 6.25
CA LEU A 43 6.57 -18.15 6.02
C LEU A 43 5.60 -17.94 7.20
N PRO A 44 5.04 -18.99 7.85
CA PRO A 44 4.16 -18.81 9.01
C PRO A 44 4.88 -18.10 10.18
N LEU A 45 6.15 -18.45 10.43
CA LEU A 45 6.95 -17.85 11.48
C LEU A 45 7.30 -16.39 11.17
N VAL A 46 7.68 -16.09 9.94
CA VAL A 46 7.94 -14.71 9.48
C VAL A 46 6.69 -13.85 9.59
N LEU A 47 5.54 -14.35 9.15
CA LEU A 47 4.27 -13.64 9.26
C LEU A 47 3.87 -13.43 10.72
N LEU A 48 4.09 -14.41 11.60
CA LEU A 48 3.86 -14.27 13.04
C LEU A 48 4.74 -13.16 13.63
N GLY A 49 6.02 -13.13 13.27
CA GLY A 49 6.97 -12.09 13.69
C GLY A 49 6.51 -10.71 13.23
N ILE A 50 6.17 -10.55 11.96
CA ILE A 50 5.69 -9.26 11.40
C ILE A 50 4.40 -8.80 12.10
N ARG A 51 3.50 -9.71 12.45
CA ARG A 51 2.24 -9.40 13.17
C ARG A 51 2.45 -8.97 14.62
N ASN A 52 3.52 -9.44 15.28
CA ASN A 52 3.86 -9.07 16.66
C ASN A 52 4.95 -8.00 16.75
N THR A 53 5.47 -7.51 15.64
CA THR A 53 6.49 -6.46 15.65
C THR A 53 5.83 -5.12 15.96
N PHE A 54 6.33 -4.44 16.99
CA PHE A 54 5.92 -3.08 17.31
C PHE A 54 6.33 -2.14 16.16
N LYS A 55 5.37 -1.36 15.66
CA LYS A 55 5.63 -0.34 14.64
C LYS A 55 5.62 1.04 15.27
N GLU A 56 6.78 1.69 15.32
CA GLU A 56 6.92 3.04 15.89
C GLU A 56 6.01 4.07 15.20
N ASP A 57 5.81 3.98 13.88
CA ASP A 57 4.90 4.87 13.13
C ASP A 57 3.46 4.85 13.65
N ILE A 58 3.04 3.70 14.19
CA ILE A 58 1.67 3.36 14.60
C ILE A 58 1.57 3.31 16.13
N GLN A 59 2.70 3.25 16.83
CA GLN A 59 2.83 3.03 18.27
C GLN A 59 2.07 1.78 18.77
N ALA A 60 1.96 0.74 17.93
CA ALA A 60 1.30 -0.52 18.27
C ALA A 60 1.78 -1.69 17.39
N CYS A 61 1.53 -2.93 17.83
CA CYS A 61 1.71 -4.14 17.04
C CYS A 61 0.46 -4.45 16.20
N PRO A 62 0.58 -4.98 14.97
CA PRO A 62 -0.57 -5.38 14.16
C PRO A 62 -1.52 -6.37 14.85
N ALA A 63 -0.99 -7.29 15.67
CA ALA A 63 -1.78 -8.21 16.47
C ALA A 63 -2.66 -7.48 17.50
N GLU A 64 -2.10 -6.51 18.21
CA GLU A 64 -2.85 -5.68 19.18
C GLU A 64 -3.95 -4.91 18.45
N LEU A 65 -3.67 -4.40 17.25
CA LEU A 65 -4.67 -3.64 16.49
C LEU A 65 -5.88 -4.47 16.05
N VAL A 66 -5.68 -5.76 15.78
CA VAL A 66 -6.73 -6.66 15.29
C VAL A 66 -7.45 -7.37 16.43
N TYR A 67 -6.70 -7.86 17.41
CA TYR A 67 -7.22 -8.73 18.48
C TYR A 67 -7.37 -8.01 19.82
N GLY A 68 -6.77 -6.83 19.99
CA GLY A 68 -6.73 -6.14 21.28
C GLY A 68 -5.66 -6.68 22.25
N GLU A 69 -4.80 -7.59 21.80
CA GLU A 69 -3.68 -8.12 22.59
C GLU A 69 -2.54 -8.61 21.68
N THR A 70 -1.34 -8.77 22.23
CA THR A 70 -0.22 -9.40 21.52
C THR A 70 -0.44 -10.91 21.43
N LEU A 71 0.01 -11.54 20.34
CA LEU A 71 -0.07 -12.99 20.22
C LEU A 71 1.05 -13.64 21.03
N ARG A 72 0.71 -14.67 21.80
CA ARG A 72 1.70 -15.49 22.50
C ARG A 72 2.67 -16.13 21.50
N LEU A 73 3.95 -15.81 21.65
CA LEU A 73 4.99 -16.48 20.88
C LEU A 73 5.29 -17.87 21.48
N PRO A 74 5.74 -18.86 20.69
CA PRO A 74 6.06 -20.19 21.21
C PRO A 74 7.03 -20.19 22.41
N GLY A 75 7.95 -19.21 22.50
CA GLY A 75 8.85 -19.04 23.64
C GLY A 75 8.18 -18.47 24.90
N GLU A 76 7.04 -17.79 24.78
CA GLU A 76 6.28 -17.23 25.90
C GLU A 76 5.26 -18.21 26.48
N LEU A 77 4.89 -19.25 25.72
CA LEU A 77 3.95 -20.28 26.17
C LEU A 77 4.45 -21.05 27.41
N PHE A 78 5.76 -21.09 27.61
CA PHE A 78 6.38 -21.76 28.75
C PHE A 78 6.44 -20.88 30.02
N HIS A 79 6.10 -19.59 29.91
CA HIS A 79 6.04 -18.69 31.06
C HIS A 79 4.57 -18.43 31.43
N SER A 80 4.12 -19.01 32.55
CA SER A 80 2.79 -18.72 33.10
C SER A 80 2.68 -17.24 33.47
N SER A 81 2.06 -16.44 32.61
CA SER A 81 1.82 -15.03 32.88
C SER A 81 0.58 -14.90 33.78
N LYS A 82 0.77 -14.21 34.92
CA LYS A 82 -0.29 -13.90 35.88
C LYS A 82 -1.24 -12.91 35.23
N ASN A 83 -2.46 -13.36 34.94
CA ASN A 83 -3.50 -12.57 34.29
C ASN A 83 -3.82 -11.31 35.10
N LYS A 84 -3.54 -10.13 34.54
CA LYS A 84 -4.16 -8.88 34.94
C LYS A 84 -5.28 -8.62 33.95
N THR A 85 -6.51 -8.91 34.36
CA THR A 85 -7.73 -8.50 33.65
C THR A 85 -7.89 -6.99 33.84
N GLU A 86 -7.08 -6.20 33.15
CA GLU A 86 -7.44 -4.80 32.88
C GLU A 86 -8.55 -4.82 31.82
N ASP A 87 -9.55 -3.96 31.99
CA ASP A 87 -10.79 -3.96 31.21
C ASP A 87 -10.49 -3.87 29.70
N LEU A 88 -10.55 -5.03 29.03
CA LEU A 88 -10.28 -5.20 27.60
C LEU A 88 -11.17 -4.28 26.74
N THR A 89 -12.31 -3.87 27.28
CA THR A 89 -13.28 -3.00 26.61
C THR A 89 -12.73 -1.58 26.48
N ASP A 90 -12.13 -1.03 27.54
CA ASP A 90 -11.51 0.30 27.54
C ASP A 90 -10.23 0.34 26.71
N PHE A 91 -9.47 -0.77 26.74
CA PHE A 91 -8.31 -0.92 25.85
C PHE A 91 -8.72 -0.94 24.37
N MET A 92 -9.74 -1.73 24.00
CA MET A 92 -10.22 -1.83 22.63
C MET A 92 -10.81 -0.51 22.11
N THR A 93 -11.54 0.26 22.93
CA THR A 93 -12.06 1.57 22.53
C THR A 93 -10.93 2.56 22.28
N ARG A 94 -9.93 2.60 23.16
CA ARG A 94 -8.73 3.42 22.98
C ARG A 94 -7.95 3.03 21.72
N LEU A 95 -7.78 1.73 21.49
CA LEU A 95 -7.05 1.21 20.35
C LEU A 95 -7.77 1.46 19.02
N ARG A 96 -9.11 1.34 18.97
CA ARG A 96 -9.91 1.76 17.81
C ARG A 96 -9.78 3.26 17.52
N SER A 97 -9.68 4.09 18.56
CA SER A 97 -9.40 5.53 18.39
C SER A 97 -8.03 5.75 17.75
N ILE A 98 -7.00 5.05 18.23
CA ILE A 98 -5.64 5.13 17.68
C ILE A 98 -5.62 4.68 16.20
N VAL A 99 -6.25 3.54 15.86
CA VAL A 99 -6.33 3.05 14.47
C VAL A 99 -7.07 4.02 13.57
N LYS A 100 -8.14 4.65 14.07
CA LYS A 100 -8.89 5.66 13.33
C LYS A 100 -8.05 6.91 13.06
N ASP A 101 -7.18 7.27 14.00
CA ASP A 101 -6.27 8.42 13.91
C ASP A 101 -4.99 8.11 13.09
N ILE A 102 -4.64 6.83 12.92
CA ILE A 102 -3.64 6.37 11.96
C ILE A 102 -4.22 6.52 10.56
N GLN A 103 -4.21 7.76 10.08
CA GLN A 103 -4.32 8.05 8.67
C GLN A 103 -3.06 7.52 7.97
N PRO A 104 -3.15 7.03 6.73
CA PRO A 104 -1.97 6.75 5.93
C PRO A 104 -1.15 8.04 5.86
N GLN A 105 -0.07 8.11 6.65
CA GLN A 105 0.78 9.28 6.63
C GLN A 105 1.29 9.44 5.20
N PRO A 106 1.16 10.64 4.61
CA PRO A 106 1.82 10.95 3.35
C PRO A 106 3.29 10.60 3.54
N ALA A 107 3.81 9.69 2.71
CA ALA A 107 5.23 9.34 2.78
C ALA A 107 6.04 10.65 2.75
N SER A 108 6.92 10.85 3.74
CA SER A 108 7.79 12.01 3.78
C SER A 108 8.60 12.06 2.48
N ARG A 109 8.22 12.94 1.57
CA ARG A 109 9.00 13.29 0.38
C ARG A 109 10.12 14.20 0.87
N HIS A 110 11.29 13.63 1.14
CA HIS A 110 12.52 14.41 1.45
C HIS A 110 12.98 15.32 0.30
N CYS A 111 12.23 15.39 -0.80
CA CYS A 111 12.42 16.36 -1.86
C CYS A 111 11.05 16.77 -2.42
N LYS A 112 10.65 18.03 -2.19
CA LYS A 112 9.63 18.69 -3.01
C LYS A 112 10.24 18.99 -4.37
N LYS A 113 10.39 17.98 -5.24
CA LYS A 113 10.46 18.26 -6.67
C LYS A 113 9.14 18.92 -7.04
N THR A 114 9.15 20.21 -7.32
CA THR A 114 8.03 20.85 -8.00
C THR A 114 7.96 20.17 -9.36
N THR A 115 6.99 19.30 -9.56
CA THR A 115 6.74 18.74 -10.87
C THR A 115 6.33 19.91 -11.75
N PHE A 116 7.14 20.18 -12.76
CA PHE A 116 6.83 21.24 -13.72
C PHE A 116 5.64 20.76 -14.54
N VAL A 117 4.46 21.31 -14.24
CA VAL A 117 3.24 21.05 -14.99
C VAL A 117 3.04 22.22 -15.95
N PHE A 118 2.91 21.91 -17.24
CA PHE A 118 2.64 22.94 -18.25
C PHE A 118 1.26 23.55 -17.99
N LYS A 119 1.16 24.89 -17.98
CA LYS A 119 -0.12 25.58 -17.71
C LYS A 119 -1.20 25.22 -18.72
N ASP A 120 -0.80 24.97 -19.95
CA ASP A 120 -1.70 24.61 -21.05
C ASP A 120 -2.29 23.20 -20.88
N LEU A 121 -1.77 22.37 -19.97
CA LEU A 121 -2.34 21.06 -19.69
C LEU A 121 -3.78 21.15 -19.18
N ALA A 122 -4.15 22.27 -18.54
CA ALA A 122 -5.52 22.53 -18.10
C ALA A 122 -6.51 22.74 -19.26
N THR A 123 -6.03 23.27 -20.40
CA THR A 123 -6.86 23.65 -21.56
C THR A 123 -6.69 22.73 -22.76
N THR A 124 -5.66 21.89 -22.78
CA THR A 124 -5.33 20.98 -23.90
C THR A 124 -6.46 19.99 -24.16
N THR A 125 -6.84 19.71 -25.41
CA THR A 125 -7.91 18.74 -25.73
C THR A 125 -7.42 17.28 -25.79
N HIS A 126 -6.15 17.07 -26.17
CA HIS A 126 -5.56 15.74 -26.36
C HIS A 126 -4.25 15.54 -25.59
N VAL A 127 -3.95 14.30 -25.20
CA VAL A 127 -2.70 13.94 -24.52
C VAL A 127 -2.04 12.72 -25.16
N TYR A 128 -0.71 12.69 -25.05
CA TYR A 128 0.08 11.50 -25.35
C TYR A 128 0.24 10.67 -24.08
N LEU A 129 -0.13 9.39 -24.14
CA LEU A 129 0.04 8.43 -23.05
C LEU A 129 1.41 7.79 -23.15
N ARG A 130 2.17 7.79 -22.05
CA ARG A 130 3.37 6.98 -21.95
C ARG A 130 2.98 5.53 -21.68
N GLU A 131 3.42 4.61 -22.53
CA GLU A 131 3.26 3.18 -22.24
C GLU A 131 4.53 2.66 -21.54
N ASP A 132 4.39 2.22 -20.30
CA ASP A 132 5.48 1.65 -19.51
C ASP A 132 5.53 0.10 -19.59
N ALA A 133 4.85 -0.49 -20.57
CA ALA A 133 4.98 -1.92 -20.87
C ALA A 133 6.38 -2.27 -21.40
N LEU A 134 6.79 -3.54 -21.28
CA LEU A 134 8.06 -4.03 -21.86
C LEU A 134 8.02 -3.86 -23.39
N LYS A 135 8.74 -2.87 -23.91
CA LYS A 135 8.83 -2.57 -25.34
C LYS A 135 10.02 -3.26 -26.01
N GLY A 136 9.86 -3.56 -27.29
CA GLY A 136 10.97 -3.93 -28.17
C GLY A 136 11.87 -2.72 -28.45
N ALA A 137 13.10 -2.96 -28.92
CA ALA A 137 14.00 -1.88 -29.31
C ALA A 137 13.36 -1.00 -30.40
N LEU A 138 13.55 0.33 -30.30
CA LEU A 138 13.08 1.34 -31.26
C LEU A 138 11.56 1.54 -31.37
N GLN A 139 10.75 1.02 -30.45
CA GLN A 139 9.32 1.35 -30.40
C GLN A 139 9.08 2.72 -29.75
N PRO A 140 8.13 3.53 -30.27
CA PRO A 140 7.82 4.85 -29.71
C PRO A 140 7.32 4.70 -28.28
N ALA A 141 7.84 5.51 -27.35
CA ALA A 141 7.50 5.41 -25.93
C ALA A 141 6.07 5.89 -25.60
N TYR A 142 5.49 6.72 -26.46
CA TYR A 142 4.18 7.34 -26.26
C TYR A 142 3.18 6.92 -27.35
N THR A 143 1.92 6.77 -26.96
CA THR A 143 0.77 6.60 -27.84
C THR A 143 -0.13 7.83 -27.80
N GLY A 144 -0.86 8.07 -28.89
CA GLY A 144 -1.79 9.21 -29.01
C GLY A 144 -1.64 9.96 -30.33
N PRO A 145 -2.33 11.11 -30.48
CA PRO A 145 -3.04 11.86 -29.44
C PRO A 145 -4.39 11.25 -29.01
N HIS A 146 -4.62 11.11 -27.69
CA HIS A 146 -5.89 10.64 -27.12
C HIS A 146 -6.73 11.80 -26.60
N GLU A 147 -8.04 11.75 -26.83
CA GLU A 147 -9.00 12.74 -26.33
C GLU A 147 -9.21 12.60 -24.81
N ILE A 148 -9.22 13.74 -24.09
CA ILE A 148 -9.53 13.78 -22.66
C ILE A 148 -11.03 13.89 -22.46
N LEU A 149 -11.60 12.95 -21.70
CA LEU A 149 -13.04 12.92 -21.38
C LEU A 149 -13.35 13.70 -20.11
N GLU A 150 -12.58 13.47 -19.04
CA GLU A 150 -12.80 14.11 -17.73
C GLU A 150 -11.47 14.45 -17.06
N ARG A 151 -11.44 15.58 -16.35
CA ARG A 151 -10.29 16.05 -15.56
C ARG A 151 -10.69 16.22 -14.10
N ASN A 152 -9.94 15.58 -13.22
CA ASN A 152 -9.94 15.81 -11.77
C ASN A 152 -8.56 16.33 -11.35
N ASP A 153 -8.47 17.01 -10.21
CA ASP A 153 -7.23 17.61 -9.65
C ASP A 153 -6.01 16.69 -9.68
N LYS A 154 -6.24 15.37 -9.60
CA LYS A 154 -5.20 14.36 -9.62
C LYS A 154 -5.32 13.39 -10.79
N ILE A 155 -6.47 13.26 -11.46
CA ILE A 155 -6.74 12.15 -12.38
C ILE A 155 -7.36 12.66 -13.69
N THR A 156 -6.78 12.30 -14.84
CA THR A 156 -7.38 12.53 -16.17
C THR A 156 -7.85 11.21 -16.76
N GLN A 157 -9.09 11.19 -17.25
CA GLN A 157 -9.66 10.07 -17.98
C GLN A 157 -9.49 10.27 -19.49
N ILE A 158 -8.99 9.24 -20.17
CA ILE A 158 -8.79 9.25 -21.63
C ILE A 158 -9.57 8.12 -22.30
N LEU A 159 -9.96 8.36 -23.56
CA LEU A 159 -10.54 7.35 -24.43
C LEU A 159 -9.42 6.62 -25.21
N GLU A 160 -9.30 5.32 -24.99
CA GLU A 160 -8.57 4.41 -25.88
C GLU A 160 -9.55 3.33 -26.34
N GLU A 161 -9.41 2.86 -27.59
CA GLU A 161 -10.38 2.09 -28.41
C GLU A 161 -10.97 0.78 -27.82
N THR A 162 -10.84 0.51 -26.51
CA THR A 162 -11.75 -0.38 -25.76
C THR A 162 -11.55 -0.31 -24.22
N ARG A 163 -10.78 0.66 -23.68
CA ARG A 163 -10.41 0.68 -22.25
C ARG A 163 -10.34 2.11 -21.70
N HIS A 164 -10.98 2.34 -20.56
CA HIS A 164 -10.91 3.60 -19.81
C HIS A 164 -9.62 3.63 -18.98
N PHE A 165 -8.79 4.66 -19.16
CA PHE A 165 -7.57 4.83 -18.36
C PHE A 165 -7.67 6.05 -17.47
N HIS A 166 -7.21 5.89 -16.22
CA HIS A 166 -7.10 6.94 -15.23
C HIS A 166 -5.62 7.33 -15.10
N LEU A 167 -5.25 8.54 -15.49
CA LEU A 167 -3.88 9.06 -15.45
C LEU A 167 -3.68 10.01 -14.28
N VAL A 168 -2.71 9.72 -13.41
CA VAL A 168 -2.43 10.58 -12.25
C VAL A 168 -1.41 11.66 -12.58
N HIS A 169 -1.70 12.92 -12.27
CA HIS A 169 -0.73 14.02 -12.38
C HIS A 169 0.26 13.93 -11.21
N GLY A 170 1.54 13.69 -11.51
CA GLY A 170 2.63 13.56 -10.53
C GLY A 170 3.30 14.88 -10.17
#